data_AF-A0A915NBH5-F1
#
_entry.id   AF-A0A915NBH5-F1
#
_cell.length_a   1.000
_cell.length_b   1.000
_cell.length_c   1.000
_cell.angle_alpha   90.00
_cell.angle_beta   90.00
_cell.angle_gamma   90.00
#
_symmetry.space_group_name_H-M   'P 1'
#
loop_
_entity.id
_entity.type
_entity.pdbx_description
1 polymer ?
#
loop_
_entity_poly.entity_id
_entity_poly.type
_entity_poly.pdbx_seq_one_letter_code
_entity_poly.pdbx_strand_id
1 'polypeptide(L)'
;MTKIWKIDMGIFWAAECSADLILGINRCLEAAFPNIAKKLFYNNRVYIWITFCNLYGLYWLLFRHPYIFNGRIFEVSFDPLNGYRPFRMEFFNEDLLSYTIHNTILALGSPIIYSIFSICVFFKGRVLIDSVSKEEKLVKIIL
;
A
#
# COMPACT_ATOMS: atom_id res chain seq x y z
N MET A 1 -2.43 35.17 2.80
CA MET A 1 -3.20 34.39 1.81
C MET A 1 -2.25 33.52 0.97
N THR A 2 -1.50 32.59 1.61
CA THR A 2 -0.38 31.85 0.97
C THR A 2 -0.21 30.42 1.52
N LYS A 3 -1.32 29.72 1.81
CA LYS A 3 -1.30 28.32 2.31
C LYS A 3 -1.70 27.26 1.28
N ILE A 4 -2.12 27.65 0.07
CA ILE A 4 -2.74 26.75 -0.91
C ILE A 4 -1.73 26.02 -1.83
N TRP A 5 -0.48 26.49 -1.93
CA TRP A 5 0.50 25.96 -2.89
C TRP A 5 1.53 24.97 -2.32
N LYS A 6 1.40 24.56 -1.04
CA LYS A 6 2.20 23.47 -0.45
C LYS A 6 1.31 22.25 -0.32
N ILE A 7 0.98 21.63 -1.45
CA ILE A 7 0.47 20.26 -1.42
C ILE A 7 1.68 19.40 -1.08
N ASP A 8 1.73 18.87 0.13
CA ASP A 8 2.85 18.05 0.57
C ASP A 8 2.85 16.70 -0.13
N MET A 9 4.03 16.26 -0.56
CA MET A 9 4.28 14.91 -1.08
C MET A 9 3.76 13.82 -0.15
N GLY A 10 3.68 14.08 1.16
CA GLY A 10 3.20 13.12 2.16
C GLY A 10 1.73 12.70 1.99
N ILE A 11 0.89 13.56 1.40
CA ILE A 11 -0.55 13.30 1.21
C ILE A 11 -0.73 12.22 0.15
N PHE A 12 -0.09 12.42 -1.00
CA PHE A 12 -0.13 11.48 -2.11
C PHE A 12 0.52 10.17 -1.70
N TRP A 13 1.67 10.25 -1.03
CA TRP A 13 2.38 9.06 -0.55
C TRP A 13 1.52 8.21 0.40
N ALA A 14 0.94 8.81 1.45
CA ALA A 14 0.12 8.05 2.40
C ALA A 14 -1.15 7.48 1.75
N ALA A 15 -1.79 8.22 0.86
CA ALA A 15 -2.99 7.77 0.15
C ALA A 15 -2.67 6.64 -0.86
N GLU A 16 -1.62 6.80 -1.64
CA GLU A 16 -1.17 5.84 -2.66
C GLU A 16 -0.73 4.51 -2.02
N CYS A 17 0.14 4.56 -1.01
CA CYS A 17 0.62 3.36 -0.33
C CYS A 17 -0.51 2.61 0.39
N SER A 18 -1.47 3.33 0.97
CA SER A 18 -2.64 2.70 1.58
C SER A 18 -3.56 2.06 0.54
N ALA A 19 -3.75 2.71 -0.61
CA ALA A 19 -4.52 2.17 -1.72
C ALA A 19 -3.88 0.91 -2.31
N ASP A 20 -2.56 0.88 -2.43
CA ASP A 20 -1.81 -0.28 -2.91
C ASP A 20 -1.97 -1.49 -1.99
N LEU A 21 -1.88 -1.31 -0.67
CA LEU A 21 -2.15 -2.38 0.30
C LEU A 21 -3.58 -2.93 0.18
N ILE A 22 -4.58 -2.05 0.07
CA ILE A 22 -5.98 -2.47 -0.07
C ILE A 22 -6.18 -3.22 -1.39
N LEU A 23 -5.56 -2.78 -2.48
CA LEU A 23 -5.60 -3.46 -3.76
C LEU A 23 -5.00 -4.86 -3.66
N GLY A 24 -3.82 -5.00 -3.04
CA GLY A 24 -3.19 -6.28 -2.79
C GLY A 24 -4.09 -7.23 -1.99
N ILE A 25 -4.73 -6.73 -0.93
CA ILE A 25 -5.70 -7.50 -0.13
C ILE A 25 -6.88 -7.94 -0.99
N ASN A 26 -7.44 -7.06 -1.82
CA ASN A 26 -8.54 -7.41 -2.71
C ASN A 26 -8.14 -8.55 -3.67
N ARG A 27 -6.95 -8.49 -4.25
CA ARG A 27 -6.44 -9.52 -5.17
C ARG A 27 -6.18 -10.86 -4.48
N CYS A 28 -5.64 -10.84 -3.26
CA CYS A 28 -5.51 -12.03 -2.44
C CYS A 28 -6.87 -12.67 -2.13
N LEU A 29 -7.86 -11.86 -1.74
CA LEU A 29 -9.20 -12.34 -1.42
C LEU A 29 -9.93 -12.88 -2.65
N GLU A 30 -9.80 -12.26 -3.81
CA GLU A 30 -10.36 -12.77 -5.07
C GLU A 30 -9.74 -14.13 -5.46
N ALA A 31 -8.43 -14.29 -5.22
CA ALA A 31 -7.72 -15.52 -5.52
C ALA A 31 -8.08 -16.66 -4.56
N ALA A 32 -8.09 -16.40 -3.24
CA ALA A 32 -8.28 -17.41 -2.20
C ALA A 32 -9.75 -17.62 -1.80
N PHE A 33 -10.53 -16.54 -1.64
CA PHE A 33 -11.88 -16.57 -1.08
C PHE A 33 -12.85 -15.64 -1.82
N PRO A 34 -13.32 -16.01 -3.03
CA PRO A 34 -14.12 -15.13 -3.88
C PRO A 34 -15.43 -14.66 -3.24
N ASN A 35 -15.99 -15.43 -2.30
CA ASN A 35 -17.20 -15.06 -1.57
C ASN A 35 -16.96 -13.88 -0.62
N ILE A 36 -15.79 -13.84 0.03
CA ILE A 36 -15.40 -12.76 0.95
C ILE A 36 -15.03 -11.50 0.16
N ALA A 37 -14.27 -11.66 -0.93
CA ALA A 37 -13.98 -10.57 -1.87
C ALA A 37 -15.25 -9.90 -2.38
N LYS A 38 -16.26 -10.69 -2.80
CA LYS A 38 -17.55 -10.14 -3.23
C LYS A 38 -18.28 -9.38 -2.11
N LYS A 39 -18.20 -9.82 -0.87
CA LYS A 39 -18.86 -9.12 0.25
C LYS A 39 -18.21 -7.76 0.54
N LEU A 40 -16.88 -7.68 0.48
CA LEU A 40 -16.10 -6.50 0.87
C LEU A 40 -15.89 -5.50 -0.27
N PHE A 41 -15.70 -5.97 -1.51
CA PHE A 41 -15.25 -5.16 -2.64
C PHE A 41 -16.18 -5.19 -3.85
N TYR A 42 -17.35 -5.83 -3.79
CA TYR A 42 -18.25 -5.84 -4.95
C TYR A 42 -19.01 -4.52 -5.12
N ASN A 43 -19.14 -4.09 -6.37
CA ASN A 43 -19.89 -2.91 -6.82
C ASN A 43 -19.34 -1.60 -6.22
N ASN A 44 -20.21 -0.67 -5.80
CA ASN A 44 -19.81 0.63 -5.31
C ASN A 44 -19.05 0.62 -3.97
N ARG A 45 -18.88 -0.55 -3.33
CA ARG A 45 -18.14 -0.69 -2.07
C ARG A 45 -16.65 -0.43 -2.22
N VAL A 46 -16.08 -0.63 -3.41
CA VAL A 46 -14.67 -0.25 -3.68
C VAL A 46 -14.46 1.24 -3.49
N TYR A 47 -15.43 2.07 -3.91
CA TYR A 47 -15.33 3.52 -3.75
C TYR A 47 -15.27 3.94 -2.28
N ILE A 48 -15.91 3.19 -1.37
CA ILE A 48 -15.80 3.45 0.08
C ILE A 48 -14.35 3.32 0.54
N TRP A 49 -13.66 2.25 0.11
CA TRP A 49 -12.25 2.04 0.44
C TRP A 49 -11.33 3.08 -0.19
N ILE A 50 -11.58 3.46 -1.44
CA ILE A 50 -10.83 4.52 -2.11
C ILE A 50 -11.03 5.87 -1.39
N THR A 51 -12.27 6.20 -1.04
CA THR A 51 -12.58 7.40 -0.25
C THR A 51 -11.87 7.34 1.10
N PHE A 52 -11.82 6.18 1.76
CA PHE A 52 -11.09 6.02 3.00
C PHE A 52 -9.59 6.30 2.85
N CYS A 53 -8.93 5.80 1.80
CA CYS A 53 -7.52 6.12 1.51
C CYS A 53 -7.30 7.62 1.30
N ASN A 54 -8.20 8.28 0.58
CA ASN A 54 -8.12 9.72 0.35
C ASN A 54 -8.34 10.52 1.63
N LEU A 55 -9.32 10.13 2.46
CA LEU A 55 -9.56 10.74 3.77
C LEU A 55 -8.37 10.52 4.71
N TYR A 56 -7.73 9.35 4.65
CA TYR A 56 -6.50 9.09 5.39
C TYR A 56 -5.40 10.02 4.92
N GLY A 57 -5.13 10.14 3.62
CA GLY A 57 -4.16 11.13 3.09
C GLY A 57 -4.48 12.57 3.51
N LEU A 58 -5.75 12.97 3.49
CA LEU A 58 -6.20 14.28 3.97
C LEU A 58 -6.00 14.47 5.48
N TYR A 59 -6.11 13.41 6.28
CA TYR A 59 -5.74 13.45 7.70
C TYR A 59 -4.26 13.81 7.86
N TRP A 60 -3.37 13.26 7.03
CA TRP A 60 -1.95 13.68 7.03
C TRP A 60 -1.78 15.17 6.66
N LEU A 61 -2.57 15.70 5.72
CA LEU A 61 -2.53 17.12 5.37
C LEU A 61 -2.92 18.03 6.55
N LEU A 62 -4.01 17.69 7.25
CA LEU A 62 -4.61 18.59 8.25
C LEU A 62 -3.93 18.54 9.60
N PHE A 63 -3.43 17.36 9.98
CA PHE A 63 -2.91 17.09 11.32
C PHE A 63 -1.41 16.86 11.36
N ARG A 64 -0.70 16.86 10.22
CA ARG A 64 0.77 16.73 10.19
C ARG A 64 1.45 17.94 9.62
N HIS A 65 2.68 18.14 10.09
CA HIS A 65 3.48 19.23 9.59
C HIS A 65 3.89 18.96 8.13
N PRO A 66 3.64 19.89 7.20
CA PRO A 66 4.03 19.79 5.80
C PRO A 66 5.54 19.53 5.67
N TYR A 67 5.93 18.38 5.12
CA TYR A 67 7.30 18.16 4.64
C TYR A 67 7.46 18.89 3.31
N ILE A 68 7.80 20.17 3.42
CA ILE A 68 8.28 20.93 2.26
C ILE A 68 9.62 20.31 1.90
N PHE A 69 9.66 19.58 0.80
CA PHE A 69 10.89 18.99 0.28
C PHE A 69 11.94 20.11 0.18
N ASN A 70 12.94 20.04 1.06
CA ASN A 70 14.08 20.95 1.12
C ASN A 70 15.31 20.06 1.16
N GLY A 71 16.25 20.25 0.24
CA GLY A 71 17.47 19.43 0.15
C GLY A 71 18.21 19.30 1.48
N ARG A 72 18.13 20.32 2.34
CA ARG A 72 18.72 20.31 3.69
C ARG A 72 18.07 19.32 4.67
N ILE A 73 16.77 19.05 4.55
CA ILE A 73 16.07 18.07 5.40
C ILE A 73 16.45 16.65 4.97
N PHE A 74 16.58 16.44 3.66
CA PHE A 74 17.00 15.16 3.09
C PHE A 74 18.48 14.88 3.43
N GLU A 75 19.35 15.88 3.34
CA GLU A 75 20.75 15.77 3.80
C GLU A 75 20.83 15.33 5.26
N VAL A 76 20.02 15.88 6.16
CA VAL A 76 20.01 15.48 7.59
C VAL A 76 19.58 14.02 7.81
N SER A 77 18.73 13.45 6.95
CA SER A 77 18.32 12.04 7.05
C SER A 77 19.41 11.05 6.59
N PHE A 78 20.38 11.51 5.78
CA PHE A 78 21.48 10.69 5.27
C PHE A 78 22.86 11.14 5.78
N ASP A 79 22.92 12.17 6.63
CA ASP A 79 24.16 12.67 7.23
C ASP A 79 24.59 11.75 8.39
N PRO A 80 25.73 11.03 8.29
CA PRO A 80 26.24 10.18 9.37
C PRO A 80 26.68 10.97 10.62
N LEU A 81 26.74 12.32 10.57
CA LEU A 81 27.13 13.20 11.68
C LEU A 81 25.95 13.71 12.52
N ASN A 82 24.76 13.10 12.41
CA ASN A 82 23.51 13.54 13.04
C ASN A 82 23.50 13.57 14.60
N GLY A 83 24.64 13.33 15.26
CA GLY A 83 24.83 13.47 16.71
C GLY A 83 25.65 14.69 17.16
N TYR A 84 26.25 15.46 16.24
CA TYR A 84 27.26 16.48 16.58
C TYR A 84 26.80 17.95 16.50
N ARG A 85 25.54 18.24 16.19
CA ARG A 85 25.00 19.61 16.23
C ARG A 85 23.75 19.70 17.10
N PRO A 86 23.70 20.58 18.11
CA PRO A 86 22.49 20.83 18.89
C PRO A 86 21.54 21.76 18.13
N PHE A 87 21.31 21.48 16.84
CA PHE A 87 20.39 22.27 16.03
C PHE A 87 19.10 21.48 15.84
N ARG A 88 18.09 21.86 16.64
CA ARG A 88 16.67 21.69 16.30
C ARG A 88 16.06 20.28 16.48
N MET A 89 16.35 19.62 17.60
CA MET A 89 15.65 18.39 18.03
C MET A 89 14.15 18.57 18.33
N GLU A 90 13.70 19.80 18.64
CA GLU A 90 12.28 20.05 19.00
C GLU A 90 11.31 19.91 17.82
N PHE A 91 11.76 20.06 16.56
CA PHE A 91 10.87 19.98 15.39
C PHE A 91 10.64 18.55 14.87
N PHE A 92 11.42 17.56 15.33
CA PHE A 92 11.37 16.19 14.81
C PHE A 92 10.72 15.18 15.76
N ASN A 93 10.57 15.52 17.04
CA ASN A 93 10.11 14.56 18.04
C ASN A 93 8.60 14.30 18.06
N GLU A 94 7.76 15.21 17.56
CA GLU A 94 6.31 15.08 17.78
C GLU A 94 5.62 14.05 16.87
N ASP A 95 6.22 13.67 15.74
CA ASP A 95 5.50 12.89 14.73
C ASP A 95 6.12 11.56 14.29
N LEU A 96 7.32 11.20 14.81
CA LEU A 96 8.09 10.06 14.32
C LEU A 96 7.37 8.71 14.48
N LEU A 97 6.53 8.57 15.52
CA LEU A 97 5.85 7.31 15.83
C LEU A 97 4.87 6.90 14.71
N SER A 98 4.01 7.80 14.22
CA SER A 98 3.03 7.45 13.19
C SER A 98 3.69 7.22 11.83
N TYR A 99 4.76 7.95 11.50
CA TYR A 99 5.56 7.67 10.31
C TYR A 99 6.23 6.30 10.41
N THR A 100 6.83 5.98 11.56
CA THR A 100 7.45 4.67 11.81
C THR A 100 6.42 3.56 11.67
N ILE A 101 5.25 3.68 12.31
CA ILE A 101 4.19 2.69 12.22
C ILE A 101 3.73 2.52 10.77
N HIS A 102 3.43 3.61 10.07
CA HIS A 102 2.99 3.55 8.67
C HIS A 102 4.04 2.88 7.77
N ASN A 103 5.30 3.29 7.91
CA ASN A 103 6.43 2.71 7.18
C ASN A 103 6.66 1.24 7.50
N THR A 104 6.58 0.84 8.76
CA THR A 104 6.74 -0.56 9.17
C THR A 104 5.60 -1.42 8.62
N ILE A 105 4.37 -0.93 8.65
CA ILE A 105 3.22 -1.62 8.07
C ILE A 105 3.41 -1.78 6.56
N LEU A 106 3.88 -0.76 5.85
CA LEU A 106 4.16 -0.87 4.42
C LEU A 106 5.30 -1.83 4.11
N ALA A 107 6.42 -1.68 4.83
CA ALA A 107 7.63 -2.47 4.62
C ALA A 107 7.41 -3.97 4.84
N LEU A 108 6.55 -4.34 5.80
CA LEU A 108 6.22 -5.74 6.09
C LEU A 108 4.98 -6.20 5.32
N GLY A 109 3.93 -5.38 5.28
CA GLY A 109 2.64 -5.73 4.72
C GLY A 109 2.68 -5.93 3.21
N SER A 110 3.36 -5.04 2.48
CA SER A 110 3.42 -5.13 1.01
C SER A 110 4.09 -6.43 0.52
N PRO A 111 5.32 -6.82 0.96
CA PRO A 111 5.92 -8.06 0.48
C PRO A 111 5.11 -9.29 0.94
N ILE A 112 4.52 -9.28 2.13
CA ILE A 112 3.71 -10.41 2.62
C ILE A 112 2.48 -10.61 1.72
N ILE A 113 1.70 -9.55 1.49
CA ILE A 113 0.48 -9.62 0.69
C ILE A 113 0.79 -10.04 -0.74
N TYR A 114 1.80 -9.43 -1.37
CA TYR A 114 2.16 -9.77 -2.74
C TYR A 114 2.81 -11.16 -2.87
N SER A 115 3.51 -11.65 -1.85
CA SER A 115 4.01 -13.03 -1.82
C SER A 115 2.85 -14.04 -1.73
N ILE A 116 1.87 -13.78 -0.85
CA ILE A 116 0.66 -14.62 -0.74
C ILE A 116 -0.09 -14.62 -2.07
N PHE A 117 -0.28 -13.46 -2.68
CA PHE A 117 -0.94 -13.35 -3.99
C PHE A 117 -0.22 -14.18 -5.06
N SER A 118 1.10 -14.04 -5.15
CA SER A 118 1.93 -14.78 -6.11
C SER A 118 1.82 -16.29 -5.92
N ILE A 119 1.83 -16.76 -4.67
CA ILE A 119 1.65 -18.16 -4.32
C ILE A 119 0.24 -18.66 -4.73
N CYS A 120 -0.81 -17.91 -4.39
CA CYS A 120 -2.18 -18.25 -4.75
C CYS A 120 -2.38 -18.35 -6.27
N VAL A 121 -1.84 -17.40 -7.03
CA VAL A 121 -1.90 -17.41 -8.49
C VAL A 121 -1.14 -18.61 -9.06
N PHE A 122 0.04 -18.92 -8.51
CA PHE A 122 0.84 -20.07 -8.96
C PHE A 122 0.07 -21.40 -8.80
N PHE A 123 -0.50 -21.65 -7.62
CA PHE A 123 -1.27 -22.89 -7.38
C PHE A 123 -2.53 -22.96 -8.23
N LYS A 124 -3.28 -21.85 -8.34
CA LYS A 124 -4.50 -21.80 -9.16
C LYS A 124 -4.19 -22.00 -10.64
N GLY A 125 -3.09 -21.44 -11.13
CA GLY A 125 -2.61 -21.64 -12.49
C GLY A 125 -2.29 -23.10 -12.78
N ARG A 126 -1.62 -23.80 -11.86
CA ARG A 126 -1.32 -25.24 -12.01
C ARG A 126 -2.58 -26.08 -12.12
N VAL A 127 -3.57 -25.84 -11.25
CA VAL A 127 -4.85 -26.57 -11.27
C VAL A 127 -5.59 -26.38 -12.59
N LEU A 128 -5.60 -25.16 -13.14
CA LEU A 128 -6.23 -24.86 -14.43
C LEU A 128 -5.52 -25.54 -15.62
N ILE A 129 -4.19 -25.57 -15.61
CA ILE A 129 -3.40 -26.27 -16.64
C ILE A 129 -3.72 -27.77 -16.61
N ASP A 130 -3.79 -28.36 -15.42
CA ASP A 130 -4.11 -29.78 -15.26
C ASP A 130 -5.55 -30.11 -15.71
N SER A 131 -6.52 -29.21 -15.49
CA SER A 131 -7.90 -29.41 -15.96
C SER A 131 -8.00 -29.33 -17.47
N VAL A 132 -7.36 -28.33 -18.10
CA VAL A 132 -7.35 -28.18 -19.56
C VAL A 132 -6.67 -29.38 -20.23
N SER A 133 -5.54 -29.85 -19.71
CA SER A 133 -4.86 -31.04 -20.25
C SER A 133 -5.71 -32.31 -20.16
N LYS A 134 -6.53 -32.46 -19.11
CA LYS A 134 -7.48 -33.57 -18.99
C LYS A 134 -8.60 -33.47 -20.02
N GLU A 135 -9.16 -32.28 -20.22
CA GLU A 135 -10.20 -32.04 -21.23
C GLU A 135 -9.69 -32.33 -22.65
N GLU A 136 -8.48 -31.86 -23.01
CA GLU A 136 -7.87 -32.15 -24.31
C GLU A 136 -7.67 -33.65 -24.57
N LYS A 137 -7.29 -34.42 -23.54
CA LYS A 137 -7.14 -35.88 -23.65
C LYS A 137 -8.49 -36.58 -23.85
N LEU A 138 -9.54 -36.13 -23.18
CA LEU A 138 -10.90 -36.69 -23.33
C LEU A 138 -11.45 -36.47 -24.74
N VAL A 139 -11.27 -35.28 -25.31
CA VAL A 139 -11.71 -34.97 -26.68
C VAL A 139 -11.03 -35.87 -27.71
N LYS A 140 -9.72 -36.16 -27.54
CA LYS A 140 -8.97 -37.07 -28.42
C LYS A 140 -9.36 -38.55 -28.33
N ILE A 141 -10.05 -38.98 -27.26
CA ILE A 141 -10.53 -40.37 -27.11
C ILE A 141 -11.90 -40.56 -27.78
N ILE A 142 -12.69 -39.48 -27.87
CA ILE A 142 -14.06 -39.50 -28.41
C ILE A 142 -14.06 -39.40 -29.95
N LEU A 143 -13.04 -38.79 -30.54
CA LEU A 143 -12.80 -38.69 -31.99
C LEU A 143 -11.96 -39.85 -32.51
#